data_AF-A0A7V3FU18-F1
#
_entry.id   AF-A0A7V3FU18-F1
#
_cell.length_a   1.000
_cell.length_b   1.000
_cell.length_c   1.000
_cell.angle_alpha   90.00
_cell.angle_beta   90.00
_cell.angle_gamma   90.00
#
_symmetry.space_group_name_H-M   'P 1'
#
loop_
_entity.id
_entity.type
_entity.pdbx_description
1 polymer ?
#
loop_
_entity_poly.entity_id
_entity_poly.type
_entity_poly.pdbx_seq_one_letter_code
_entity_poly.pdbx_strand_id
1 'polypeptide(L)'
;SSTIMNFLVIGMALLGAVMPKMGNTMLLIFIILQGILTLFSIITLPVEVDASKRALMWLNSAGITYGSEHEDAKDALKWAAYTYFVSALASITTLIYYIMRFVGNNRED
;
A
#
# COMPACT_ATOMS: atom_id res chain seq x y z
N SER A 1 -7.99 7.30 13.95
CA SER A 1 -7.42 7.09 12.61
C SER A 1 -8.20 6.08 11.75
N SER A 2 -8.66 4.93 12.28
CA SER A 2 -9.52 3.99 11.51
C SER A 2 -10.98 4.47 11.31
N THR A 3 -11.53 5.21 12.28
CA THR A 3 -12.92 5.71 12.24
C THR A 3 -13.17 6.70 11.09
N ILE A 4 -12.18 7.54 10.76
CA ILE A 4 -12.29 8.51 9.66
C ILE A 4 -12.31 7.78 8.32
N MET A 5 -11.45 6.77 8.15
CA MET A 5 -11.41 5.96 6.93
C MET A 5 -12.73 5.21 6.72
N ASN A 6 -13.28 4.60 7.78
CA ASN A 6 -14.59 3.94 7.71
C ASN A 6 -15.71 4.92 7.36
N PHE A 7 -15.70 6.11 7.96
CA PHE A 7 -16.70 7.14 7.66
C PHE A 7 -16.61 7.62 6.20
N LEU A 8 -15.39 7.79 5.68
CA LEU A 8 -15.14 8.16 4.28
C LEU A 8 -15.63 7.08 3.30
N VAL A 9 -15.32 5.80 3.58
CA VAL A 9 -15.72 4.68 2.72
C VAL A 9 -17.24 4.50 2.73
N ILE A 10 -17.87 4.53 3.90
CA ILE A 10 -19.33 4.42 4.03
C ILE A 10 -20.02 5.63 3.38
N GLY A 11 -19.48 6.84 3.59
CA GLY A 11 -20.01 8.06 2.98
C GLY A 11 -19.95 8.02 1.45
N MET A 12 -18.83 7.58 0.87
CA MET A 12 -18.72 7.40 -0.59
C MET A 12 -19.64 6.29 -1.11
N ALA A 13 -19.81 5.19 -0.38
CA ALA A 13 -20.72 4.11 -0.76
C ALA A 13 -22.19 4.57 -0.77
N LEU A 14 -22.60 5.34 0.25
CA LEU A 14 -23.95 5.91 0.34
C LEU A 14 -24.22 6.96 -0.74
N LEU A 15 -23.27 7.86 -0.99
CA LEU A 15 -23.38 8.85 -2.07
C LEU A 15 -23.47 8.18 -3.45
N GLY A 16 -22.68 7.13 -3.68
CA GLY A 16 -22.76 6.33 -4.91
C GLY A 16 -24.09 5.59 -5.08
N ALA A 17 -24.74 5.18 -3.98
CA ALA A 17 -26.06 4.55 -4.02
C ALA A 17 -27.20 5.54 -4.29
N VAL A 18 -27.09 6.79 -3.81
CA VAL A 18 -28.12 7.82 -3.98
C VAL A 18 -27.99 8.57 -5.31
N MET A 19 -26.77 8.71 -5.85
CA MET A 19 -26.50 9.45 -7.09
C MET A 19 -25.76 8.56 -8.13
N PRO A 20 -26.45 7.58 -8.75
CA PRO A 20 -25.81 6.61 -9.64
C PRO A 20 -25.09 7.25 -10.83
N LYS A 21 -25.63 8.35 -11.39
CA LYS A 21 -25.00 9.08 -12.51
C LYS A 21 -23.69 9.79 -12.16
N MET A 22 -23.47 10.14 -10.88
CA MET A 22 -22.19 10.71 -10.41
C MET A 22 -21.25 9.63 -9.86
N GLY A 23 -21.75 8.43 -9.56
CA GLY A 23 -20.98 7.33 -8.99
C GLY A 23 -19.79 6.92 -9.86
N ASN A 24 -19.95 6.92 -11.18
CA ASN A 24 -18.90 6.52 -12.11
C ASN A 24 -17.75 7.55 -12.18
N THR A 25 -18.06 8.85 -12.23
CA THR A 25 -17.05 9.93 -12.17
C THR A 25 -16.29 9.92 -10.84
N MET A 26 -17.00 9.71 -9.74
CA MET A 26 -16.42 9.68 -8.40
C MET A 26 -15.53 8.44 -8.19
N LEU A 27 -15.92 7.29 -8.74
CA LEU A 27 -15.11 6.07 -8.79
C LEU A 27 -13.83 6.28 -9.60
N LEU A 28 -13.90 6.96 -10.74
CA LEU A 28 -12.72 7.30 -11.55
C LEU A 28 -11.74 8.20 -10.82
N ILE A 29 -12.23 9.25 -10.13
CA ILE A 29 -11.40 10.12 -9.29
C ILE A 29 -10.70 9.29 -8.20
N PHE A 30 -11.46 8.40 -7.54
CA PHE A 30 -10.91 7.51 -6.52
C PHE A 30 -9.82 6.59 -7.07
N ILE A 31 -10.01 6.00 -8.26
CA ILE A 31 -9.02 5.14 -8.93
C ILE A 31 -7.74 5.92 -9.23
N ILE A 32 -7.83 7.16 -9.72
CA ILE A 32 -6.66 8.00 -10.00
C ILE A 32 -5.87 8.27 -8.72
N LEU A 33 -6.56 8.71 -7.66
CA LEU A 33 -5.93 8.97 -6.36
C LEU A 33 -5.30 7.71 -5.76
N GLN A 34 -6.02 6.59 -5.78
CA GLN A 34 -5.50 5.30 -5.34
C GLN A 34 -4.30 4.86 -6.19
N GLY A 35 -4.31 5.12 -7.51
CA GLY A 35 -3.22 4.84 -8.42
C GLY A 35 -1.94 5.60 -8.07
N ILE A 36 -2.06 6.89 -7.71
CA ILE A 36 -0.93 7.70 -7.24
C ILE A 36 -0.34 7.11 -5.95
N LEU A 37 -1.19 6.72 -4.98
CA LEU A 37 -0.75 6.12 -3.73
C LEU A 37 -0.07 4.76 -3.93
N THR A 38 -0.64 3.91 -4.79
CA THR A 38 -0.07 2.62 -5.16
C THR A 38 1.28 2.79 -5.85
N LEU A 39 1.38 3.73 -6.80
CA LEU A 39 2.63 4.04 -7.50
C LEU A 39 3.70 4.54 -6.52
N PHE A 40 3.34 5.45 -5.61
CA PHE A 40 4.22 5.89 -4.54
C PHE A 40 4.71 4.70 -3.71
N SER A 41 3.81 3.83 -3.26
CA SER A 41 4.16 2.62 -2.48
C SER A 41 5.04 1.62 -3.22
N ILE A 42 5.01 1.57 -4.56
CA ILE A 42 5.90 0.70 -5.33
C ILE A 42 7.27 1.36 -5.49
N ILE A 43 7.31 2.66 -5.76
CA ILE A 43 8.56 3.40 -6.01
C ILE A 43 9.43 3.51 -4.77
N THR A 44 8.85 3.56 -3.58
CA THR A 44 9.57 3.64 -2.30
C THR A 44 10.00 2.28 -1.75
N LEU A 45 9.42 1.17 -2.22
CA LEU A 45 9.80 -0.18 -1.80
C LEU A 45 11.32 -0.46 -1.95
N PRO A 46 12.02 -0.06 -3.04
CA PRO A 46 13.46 -0.28 -3.19
C PRO A 46 14.28 0.48 -2.15
N VAL A 47 13.84 1.69 -1.73
CA VAL A 47 14.58 2.49 -0.73
C VAL A 47 14.51 1.84 0.64
N GLU A 48 13.38 1.21 0.99
CA GLU A 48 13.25 0.48 2.26
C GLU A 48 14.17 -0.76 2.29
N VAL A 49 14.25 -1.51 1.17
CA VAL A 49 15.15 -2.66 1.06
C VAL A 49 16.62 -2.23 1.10
N ASP A 50 16.96 -1.12 0.45
CA ASP A 50 18.31 -0.54 0.50
C ASP A 50 18.67 -0.05 1.90
N ALA A 51 17.72 0.58 2.61
CA ALA A 51 17.89 0.99 3.99
C ALA A 51 18.19 -0.20 4.91
N SER A 52 17.43 -1.30 4.81
CA SER A 52 17.71 -2.53 5.57
C SER A 52 19.10 -3.11 5.28
N LYS A 53 19.56 -3.07 4.03
CA LYS A 53 20.91 -3.55 3.66
C LYS A 53 22.02 -2.65 4.24
N ARG A 54 21.87 -1.33 4.15
CA ARG A 54 22.84 -0.38 4.73
C ARG A 54 22.89 -0.48 6.24
N ALA A 55 21.74 -0.64 6.90
CA ALA A 55 21.68 -0.87 8.33
C ALA A 55 22.44 -2.14 8.75
N LEU A 56 22.33 -3.22 7.97
CA LEU A 56 23.09 -4.45 8.23
C LEU A 56 24.60 -4.27 8.06
N MET A 57 25.05 -3.54 7.05
CA MET A 57 26.48 -3.23 6.88
C MET A 57 27.02 -2.34 8.00
N TRP A 58 26.22 -1.36 8.44
CA TRP A 58 26.56 -0.53 9.60
C TRP A 58 26.66 -1.37 10.87
N LEU A 59 25.71 -2.29 11.09
CA LEU A 59 25.70 -3.18 12.25
C LEU A 59 26.94 -4.08 12.30
N ASN A 60 27.35 -4.61 11.15
CA ASN A 60 28.59 -5.39 10.99
C ASN A 60 29.86 -4.58 11.29
N SER A 61 29.91 -3.33 10.86
CA SER A 61 31.08 -2.47 11.03
C SER A 61 31.16 -1.85 12.43
N ALA A 62 30.03 -1.72 13.14
CA ALA A 62 29.97 -1.21 14.50
C ALA A 62 30.40 -2.23 15.57
N GLY A 63 30.54 -3.52 15.23
CA GLY A 63 30.94 -4.57 16.17
C GLY A 63 29.92 -4.86 17.27
N ILE A 64 28.64 -4.53 17.05
CA ILE A 64 27.58 -4.59 18.06
C ILE A 64 26.93 -5.98 18.12
N THR A 65 26.98 -6.76 17.03
CA THR A 65 26.39 -8.11 16.97
C THR A 65 27.45 -9.17 16.71
N TYR A 66 27.40 -10.28 17.46
CA TYR A 66 28.31 -11.43 17.30
C TYR A 66 27.52 -12.73 17.18
N GLY A 67 27.94 -13.63 16.28
CA GLY A 67 27.34 -14.97 16.16
C GLY A 67 25.83 -14.94 15.85
N SER A 68 25.02 -15.54 16.72
CA SER A 68 23.56 -15.69 16.54
C SER A 68 22.80 -14.36 16.54
N GLU A 69 23.26 -13.35 17.29
CA GLU A 69 22.63 -12.02 17.33
C GLU A 69 22.69 -11.31 15.97
N HIS A 70 23.66 -11.69 15.13
CA HIS A 70 23.77 -11.16 13.78
C HIS A 70 22.70 -11.72 12.84
N GLU A 71 22.40 -13.01 12.93
CA GLU A 71 21.32 -13.64 12.16
C GLU A 71 19.95 -13.11 12.58
N ASP A 72 19.72 -12.96 13.88
CA ASP A 72 18.47 -12.41 14.41
C ASP A 72 18.24 -10.96 13.95
N ALA A 73 19.29 -10.12 13.99
CA ALA A 73 19.21 -8.73 13.53
C ALA A 73 18.96 -8.63 12.02
N LYS A 74 19.56 -9.53 11.23
CA LYS A 74 19.34 -9.63 9.78
C LYS A 74 17.89 -9.98 9.47
N ASP A 75 17.35 -10.97 10.17
CA ASP A 75 15.97 -11.40 9.96
C ASP A 75 14.99 -10.31 10.41
N ALA A 76 15.24 -9.64 11.53
CA ALA A 76 14.43 -8.50 11.96
C ALA A 76 14.39 -7.37 10.92
N LEU A 77 15.55 -6.98 10.35
CA LEU A 77 15.64 -5.97 9.30
C LEU A 77 14.93 -6.38 8.00
N LYS A 78 14.90 -7.70 7.73
CA LYS A 78 14.19 -8.26 6.57
C LYS A 78 12.68 -8.24 6.77
N TRP A 79 12.20 -8.65 7.94
CA TRP A 79 10.78 -8.59 8.32
C TRP A 79 10.24 -7.16 8.35
N ALA A 80 11.05 -6.19 8.78
CA ALA A 80 10.70 -4.78 8.70
C ALA A 80 10.44 -4.30 7.26
N ALA A 81 11.26 -4.72 6.28
CA ALA A 81 11.02 -4.38 4.88
C ALA A 81 9.76 -5.08 4.31
N TYR A 82 9.43 -6.28 4.80
CA TYR A 82 8.26 -7.04 4.35
C TYR A 82 6.92 -6.37 4.71
N THR A 83 6.83 -5.57 5.79
CA THR A 83 5.57 -4.84 6.09
C THR A 83 5.22 -3.83 5.01
N TYR A 84 6.24 -3.24 4.37
CA TYR A 84 6.07 -2.35 3.24
C TYR A 84 5.67 -3.11 1.97
N PHE A 85 6.29 -4.27 1.73
CA PHE A 85 5.94 -5.14 0.62
C PHE A 85 4.46 -5.58 0.67
N VAL A 86 3.97 -5.98 1.85
CA VAL A 86 2.56 -6.36 2.05
C VAL A 86 1.63 -5.18 1.77
N SER A 87 2.01 -3.98 2.20
CA SER A 87 1.23 -2.75 1.94
C SER A 87 1.17 -2.42 0.45
N ALA A 88 2.30 -2.53 -0.26
CA ALA A 88 2.35 -2.35 -1.70
C ALA A 88 1.46 -3.37 -2.43
N LEU A 89 1.54 -4.65 -2.06
CA LEU A 89 0.69 -5.70 -2.62
C LEU A 89 -0.79 -5.42 -2.38
N ALA A 90 -1.18 -5.07 -1.15
CA ALA A 90 -2.55 -4.73 -0.81
C ALA A 90 -3.07 -3.52 -1.61
N SER A 91 -2.23 -2.51 -1.82
CA SER A 91 -2.58 -1.33 -2.62
C SER A 91 -2.80 -1.67 -4.10
N ILE A 92 -2.02 -2.62 -4.65
CA ILE A 92 -2.18 -3.11 -6.02
C ILE A 92 -3.49 -3.90 -6.14
N THR A 93 -3.74 -4.84 -5.23
CA THR A 93 -4.99 -5.63 -5.23
C THR A 93 -6.21 -4.73 -5.14
N THR A 94 -6.18 -3.72 -4.27
CA THR A 94 -7.26 -2.75 -4.11
C THR A 94 -7.48 -1.93 -5.38
N LEU A 95 -6.41 -1.45 -6.02
CA LEU A 95 -6.50 -0.72 -7.28
C LEU A 95 -7.12 -1.58 -8.39
N ILE A 96 -6.67 -2.83 -8.55
CA ILE A 96 -7.21 -3.77 -9.54
C ILE A 96 -8.70 -4.01 -9.28
N TYR A 97 -9.10 -4.23 -8.03
CA TYR A 97 -10.51 -4.40 -7.66
C TYR A 97 -11.38 -3.22 -8.13
N TYR A 98 -10.97 -1.99 -7.87
CA TYR A 98 -11.74 -0.81 -8.26
C TYR A 98 -11.73 -0.56 -9.77
N ILE A 99 -10.62 -0.85 -10.47
CA ILE A 99 -10.57 -0.81 -11.94
C ILE A 99 -11.57 -1.80 -12.54
N MET A 100 -11.57 -3.06 -12.08
CA MET A 100 -12.52 -4.07 -12.56
C MET A 100 -13.97 -3.64 -12.32
N ARG A 101 -14.25 -3.05 -11.15
CA ARG A 101 -15.58 -2.50 -10.84
C ARG A 101 -15.97 -1.35 -11.79
N PHE A 102 -15.06 -0.42 -12.07
CA PHE A 102 -15.32 0.69 -12.98
C PHE A 102 -15.59 0.21 -14.41
N VAL A 103 -14.82 -0.76 -14.91
CA VAL A 103 -15.05 -1.35 -16.23
C VAL A 103 -16.39 -2.10 -16.26
N GLY A 104 -16.77 -2.78 -15.17
CA GLY A 104 -18.08 -3.43 -15.05
C GLY A 104 -19.25 -2.45 -15.15
N ASN A 105 -19.23 -1.37 -14.35
CA ASN A 105 -20.28 -0.35 -14.34
C ASN A 105 -20.48 0.30 -15.72
N ASN A 106 -19.40 0.62 -16.45
CA ASN A 106 -19.49 1.24 -17.78
C ASN A 106 -20.12 0.34 -18.87
N ARG A 107 -20.32 -0.96 -18.60
CA ARG A 107 -20.98 -1.88 -19.54
C ARG A 107 -22.48 -1.97 -19.33
N GLU A 108 -22.96 -1.53 -18.17
CA GLU A 108 -24.38 -1.55 -17.77
C GLU A 108 -25.08 -0.20 -18.01
N ASP A 109 -24.31 0.87 -18.19
CA ASP A 109 -24.75 2.19 -18.68
C ASP A 109 -24.97 2.20 -20.21
#